data_AF-Q3TQ19-F1
#
_entry.id   AF-Q3TQ19-F1
#
_cell.length_a   1.000
_cell.length_b   1.000
_cell.length_c   1.000
_cell.angle_alpha   90.00
_cell.angle_beta   90.00
_cell.angle_gamma   90.00
#
_symmetry.space_group_name_H-M   'P 1'
#
loop_
_entity.id
_entity.type
_entity.pdbx_description
1 polymer ?
#
loop_
_entity_poly.entity_id
_entity_poly.type
_entity_poly.pdbx_seq_one_letter_code
_entity_poly.pdbx_strand_id
1 'polypeptide(L)'
;KLVACHPGAFRSGRWTCCLQAERSAAGCSRTHSAITLGDWSDPLDPDAEAQAVYRQLLLGRDQLRLKLLEDSSLDTEVDPGRDSSATDGPCAEVLAQQRAATTHLLQVLEDLEQAHEEFQKRG
;
A
#
# COMPACT_ATOMS: atom_id res chain seq x y z
N LYS A 1 -23.28 37.48 13.14
CA LYS A 1 -24.10 36.89 12.04
C LYS A 1 -23.19 35.97 11.25
N LEU A 2 -23.41 34.66 11.26
CA LEU A 2 -22.56 33.72 10.51
C LEU A 2 -22.68 34.05 9.02
N VAL A 3 -21.54 34.13 8.33
CA VAL A 3 -21.51 34.34 6.89
C VAL A 3 -22.09 33.08 6.25
N ALA A 4 -22.96 33.25 5.26
CA ALA A 4 -23.47 32.14 4.47
C ALA A 4 -22.84 32.22 3.09
N CYS A 5 -22.43 31.08 2.54
CA CYS A 5 -21.85 30.98 1.21
C CYS A 5 -22.61 29.96 0.36
N HIS A 6 -22.42 30.04 -0.95
CA HIS A 6 -22.77 28.97 -1.87
C HIS A 6 -21.54 28.08 -2.06
N PRO A 7 -21.55 26.81 -1.62
CA PRO A 7 -20.42 25.90 -1.82
C PRO A 7 -20.29 25.43 -3.28
N GLY A 8 -21.31 25.68 -4.10
CA GLY A 8 -21.32 25.38 -5.54
C GLY A 8 -20.82 26.55 -6.39
N ALA A 9 -20.69 26.31 -7.70
CA ALA A 9 -20.38 27.34 -8.67
C ALA A 9 -21.67 27.91 -9.30
N PHE A 10 -21.63 29.16 -9.76
CA PHE A 10 -22.70 29.71 -10.60
C PHE A 10 -22.39 29.47 -12.07
N ARG A 11 -23.15 28.59 -12.73
CA ARG A 11 -22.98 28.22 -14.14
C ARG A 11 -24.35 27.99 -14.77
N SER A 12 -24.49 28.25 -16.07
CA SER A 12 -25.76 28.08 -16.79
C SER A 12 -26.94 28.84 -16.16
N GLY A 13 -26.68 30.01 -15.59
CA GLY A 13 -27.69 30.88 -14.97
C GLY A 13 -28.20 30.42 -13.61
N ARG A 14 -27.52 29.46 -12.94
CA ARG A 14 -27.95 28.93 -11.63
C ARG A 14 -26.77 28.55 -10.75
N TRP A 15 -26.95 28.58 -9.44
CA TRP A 15 -26.03 28.00 -8.47
C TRP A 15 -26.12 26.47 -8.46
N THR A 16 -25.00 25.75 -8.51
CA THR A 16 -25.02 24.28 -8.50
C THR A 16 -25.38 23.68 -7.14
N CYS A 17 -25.26 24.43 -6.05
CA CYS A 17 -25.54 23.93 -4.69
C CYS A 17 -27.03 23.99 -4.30
N CYS A 18 -27.78 24.98 -4.78
CA CYS A 18 -29.18 25.19 -4.38
C CYS A 18 -30.11 25.56 -5.53
N LEU A 19 -29.60 25.59 -6.76
CA LEU A 19 -30.33 25.92 -8.00
C LEU A 19 -30.91 27.33 -8.06
N GLN A 20 -30.53 28.22 -7.12
CA GLN A 20 -30.89 29.63 -7.19
C GLN A 20 -30.40 30.27 -8.49
N ALA A 21 -31.32 30.94 -9.20
CA ALA A 21 -31.03 31.56 -10.49
C ALA A 21 -30.35 32.93 -10.35
N GLU A 22 -30.48 33.57 -9.19
CA GLU A 22 -29.90 34.87 -8.91
C GLU A 22 -28.46 34.72 -8.40
N ARG A 23 -27.50 35.32 -9.12
CA ARG A 23 -26.07 35.24 -8.75
C ARG A 23 -25.80 35.94 -7.42
N SER A 24 -26.54 37.00 -7.10
CA SER A 24 -26.39 37.76 -5.86
C SER A 24 -27.17 37.20 -4.66
N ALA A 25 -27.85 36.05 -4.82
CA ALA A 25 -28.63 35.44 -3.75
C ALA A 25 -27.75 35.12 -2.53
N ALA A 26 -28.31 35.28 -1.33
CA ALA A 26 -27.64 34.91 -0.09
C ALA A 26 -27.21 33.43 -0.12
N GLY A 27 -26.04 33.14 0.48
CA GLY A 27 -25.48 31.79 0.50
C GLY A 27 -26.44 30.77 1.12
N CYS A 28 -26.54 29.59 0.50
CA CYS A 28 -27.45 28.53 0.98
C CYS A 28 -26.85 27.69 2.12
N SER A 29 -25.54 27.80 2.37
CA SER A 29 -24.85 27.06 3.42
C SER A 29 -24.24 28.02 4.44
N ARG A 30 -24.37 27.72 5.73
CA ARG A 30 -23.64 28.44 6.77
C ARG A 30 -22.17 28.06 6.65
N THR A 31 -21.25 29.03 6.60
CA THR A 31 -19.83 28.72 6.75
C THR A 31 -19.60 28.19 8.16
N HIS A 32 -19.34 26.89 8.29
CA HIS A 32 -18.73 26.36 9.49
C HIS A 32 -17.23 26.64 9.38
N SER A 33 -16.63 27.29 10.39
CA SER A 33 -15.19 27.60 10.41
C SER A 33 -14.31 26.36 10.64
N ALA A 34 -14.91 25.17 10.72
CA ALA A 34 -14.23 23.91 10.91
C ALA A 34 -14.66 22.96 9.78
N ILE A 35 -13.71 22.62 8.92
CA ILE A 35 -13.77 21.38 8.15
C ILE A 35 -13.64 20.25 9.18
N THR A 36 -14.61 19.35 9.24
CA THR A 36 -14.39 18.08 9.93
C THR A 36 -13.33 17.33 9.14
N LEU A 37 -12.13 17.28 9.70
CA LEU A 37 -10.93 16.59 9.19
C LEU A 37 -11.12 15.05 9.20
N GLY A 38 -12.32 14.56 8.86
CA GLY A 38 -12.70 13.16 9.00
C GLY A 38 -11.97 12.22 8.03
N ASP A 39 -11.54 12.75 6.88
CA ASP A 39 -10.91 11.97 5.82
C ASP A 39 -9.51 12.47 5.46
N TRP A 40 -8.95 13.41 6.22
CA TRP A 40 -7.58 13.86 5.97
C TRP A 40 -6.62 12.82 6.56
N SER A 41 -6.11 11.96 5.68
CA SER A 41 -4.90 11.20 5.97
C SER A 41 -3.72 12.15 5.79
N ASP A 42 -2.92 12.33 6.84
CA ASP A 42 -1.68 13.10 6.73
C ASP A 42 -0.78 12.43 5.68
N PRO A 43 -0.49 13.08 4.54
CA PRO A 43 0.36 12.51 3.51
C PRO A 43 1.82 12.33 3.95
N LEU A 44 2.17 12.73 5.18
CA LEU A 44 3.51 12.60 5.77
C LEU A 44 3.51 11.76 7.07
N ASP A 45 2.43 11.04 7.39
CA ASP A 45 2.38 10.19 8.58
C ASP A 45 3.24 8.92 8.40
N PRO A 46 4.36 8.78 9.13
CA PRO A 46 5.25 7.63 9.00
C PRO A 46 4.58 6.31 9.45
N ASP A 47 3.62 6.36 10.38
CA ASP A 47 2.92 5.17 10.84
C ASP A 47 1.94 4.67 9.76
N ALA A 48 1.26 5.59 9.07
CA ALA A 48 0.40 5.26 7.94
C ALA A 48 1.20 4.66 6.75
N GLU A 49 2.37 5.21 6.45
CA GLU A 49 3.27 4.66 5.43
C GLU A 49 3.80 3.28 5.83
N ALA A 50 4.28 3.12 7.07
CA ALA A 50 4.76 1.83 7.57
C ALA A 50 3.66 0.75 7.50
N GLN A 51 2.43 1.10 7.89
CA GLN A 51 1.30 0.19 7.80
C GLN A 51 0.92 -0.13 6.35
N ALA A 52 1.09 0.83 5.41
CA ALA A 52 0.87 0.58 3.99
C ALA A 52 1.89 -0.42 3.42
N VAL A 53 3.18 -0.25 3.75
CA VAL A 53 4.25 -1.18 3.36
C VAL A 53 3.98 -2.58 3.91
N TYR A 54 3.66 -2.70 5.21
CA TYR A 54 3.32 -3.99 5.82
C TYR A 54 2.16 -4.68 5.12
N ARG A 55 1.05 -3.96 4.84
CA ARG A 55 -0.09 -4.52 4.09
C ARG A 55 0.32 -5.03 2.71
N GLN A 56 1.16 -4.29 2.00
CA GLN A 56 1.62 -4.71 0.67
C GLN A 56 2.50 -5.96 0.73
N LEU A 57 3.38 -6.07 1.73
CA LEU A 57 4.19 -7.26 1.95
C LEU A 57 3.32 -8.47 2.30
N LEU A 58 2.29 -8.31 3.13
CA LEU A 58 1.34 -9.38 3.47
C LEU A 58 0.62 -9.92 2.23
N LEU A 59 0.13 -9.04 1.34
CA LEU A 59 -0.55 -9.44 0.11
C LEU A 59 0.35 -10.27 -0.81
N GLY A 60 1.66 -9.98 -0.83
CA GLY A 60 2.65 -10.70 -1.63
C GLY A 60 3.20 -11.98 -0.98
N ARG A 61 2.87 -12.27 0.28
CA ARG A 61 3.48 -13.35 1.07
C ARG A 61 3.39 -14.72 0.40
N ASP A 62 2.21 -15.08 -0.08
CA ASP A 62 2.00 -16.41 -0.67
C ASP A 62 2.72 -16.55 -2.02
N GLN A 63 2.86 -15.45 -2.76
CA GLN A 63 3.68 -15.41 -3.97
C GLN A 63 5.17 -15.59 -3.66
N LEU A 64 5.67 -15.00 -2.56
CA LEU A 64 7.04 -15.21 -2.10
C LEU A 64 7.29 -16.68 -1.69
N ARG A 65 6.33 -17.32 -1.03
CA ARG A 65 6.41 -18.75 -0.66
C ARG A 65 6.48 -19.65 -1.89
N LEU A 66 5.66 -19.37 -2.90
CA LEU A 66 5.69 -20.10 -4.17
C LEU A 66 7.03 -19.94 -4.88
N LYS A 67 7.56 -18.72 -4.95
CA LYS A 67 8.88 -18.46 -5.55
C LYS A 67 10.00 -19.25 -4.88
N LEU A 68 10.01 -19.31 -3.55
CA LEU A 68 11.01 -20.10 -2.81
C LEU A 68 10.92 -21.60 -3.13
N LEU A 69 9.71 -22.14 -3.31
CA LEU A 69 9.49 -23.54 -3.69
C LEU A 69 9.94 -23.83 -5.13
N GLU A 70 9.63 -22.94 -6.07
CA GLU A 70 10.08 -23.00 -7.47
C GLU A 70 11.62 -23.00 -7.56
N ASP A 71 12.28 -22.10 -6.83
CA ASP A 71 13.74 -21.96 -6.81
C ASP A 71 14.43 -23.18 -6.15
N SER A 72 13.74 -23.91 -5.27
CA SER A 72 14.23 -25.13 -4.64
C SER A 72 14.08 -26.37 -5.55
N SER A 73 13.04 -26.40 -6.40
CA SER A 73 12.82 -27.49 -7.35
C SER A 73 13.87 -27.52 -8.47
N LEU A 74 14.40 -26.36 -8.86
CA LEU A 74 15.42 -26.24 -9.90
C LEU A 74 16.77 -26.86 -9.51
N ASP A 75 17.06 -26.99 -8.21
CA ASP A 75 18.28 -27.65 -7.73
C ASP A 75 18.24 -29.19 -7.85
N THR A 76 17.07 -29.79 -8.07
CA THR A 76 16.90 -31.26 -8.09
C THR A 76 17.00 -31.86 -9.49
N GLU A 77 16.86 -31.04 -10.54
CA GLU A 77 16.85 -31.47 -11.96
C GLU A 77 18.25 -31.54 -12.60
N VAL A 78 19.32 -31.51 -11.81
CA VAL A 78 20.70 -31.75 -12.29
C VAL A 78 20.94 -33.26 -12.44
N ASP A 79 20.63 -33.78 -13.63
CA ASP A 79 21.02 -35.12 -14.11
C ASP A 79 22.54 -35.33 -13.97
N PRO A 80 23.03 -36.38 -13.27
CA PRO A 80 24.46 -36.59 -13.02
C PRO A 80 25.24 -37.09 -14.24
N GLY A 81 24.69 -36.95 -15.45
CA GLY A 81 25.15 -37.65 -16.65
C GLY A 81 25.61 -36.77 -17.82
N ARG A 82 25.93 -35.48 -17.63
CA ARG A 82 26.34 -34.62 -18.76
C ARG A 82 27.64 -33.87 -18.51
N ASP A 83 28.61 -34.15 -19.38
CA ASP A 83 29.97 -33.66 -19.35
C ASP A 83 30.07 -32.14 -19.16
N SER A 84 30.97 -31.78 -18.24
CA SER A 84 31.29 -30.43 -17.81
C SER A 84 31.81 -29.57 -18.96
N SER A 85 31.02 -28.59 -19.40
CA SER A 85 31.54 -27.42 -20.11
C SER A 85 30.89 -26.14 -19.58
N ALA A 86 31.55 -25.58 -18.57
CA ALA A 86 31.74 -24.15 -18.30
C ALA A 86 30.63 -23.16 -18.71
N THR A 87 29.51 -23.11 -17.97
CA THR A 87 28.67 -21.89 -17.83
C THR A 87 27.80 -21.95 -16.58
N ASP A 88 28.36 -22.00 -15.37
CA ASP A 88 27.50 -22.04 -14.15
C ASP A 88 28.07 -21.32 -12.93
N GLY A 89 28.80 -20.23 -13.17
CA GLY A 89 29.42 -19.41 -12.10
C GLY A 89 28.53 -18.24 -11.60
N PRO A 90 27.92 -17.43 -12.48
CA PRO A 90 27.13 -16.26 -12.05
C PRO A 90 25.65 -16.55 -11.77
N CYS A 91 25.07 -17.57 -12.40
CA CYS A 91 23.62 -17.84 -12.34
C CYS A 91 23.22 -18.48 -11.00
N ALA A 92 24.02 -19.44 -10.52
CA ALA A 92 23.79 -20.11 -9.24
C ALA A 92 23.94 -19.17 -8.03
N GLU A 93 24.93 -18.28 -8.05
CA GLU A 93 25.14 -17.29 -6.97
C GLU A 93 23.98 -16.29 -6.88
N VAL A 94 23.47 -15.82 -8.03
CA VAL A 94 22.30 -14.94 -8.09
C VAL A 94 21.05 -15.64 -7.55
N LEU A 95 20.82 -16.91 -7.91
CA LEU A 95 19.70 -17.70 -7.40
C LEU A 95 19.82 -17.97 -5.89
N ALA A 96 21.02 -18.25 -5.39
CA ALA A 96 21.27 -18.40 -3.96
C ALA A 96 21.00 -17.10 -3.18
N GLN A 97 21.45 -15.96 -3.72
CA GLN A 97 21.20 -14.64 -3.14
C GLN A 97 19.70 -14.31 -3.16
N GLN A 98 18.99 -14.63 -4.24
CA GLN A 98 17.55 -14.44 -4.36
C GLN A 98 16.79 -15.29 -3.34
N ARG A 99 17.17 -16.56 -3.16
CA ARG A 99 16.59 -17.44 -2.13
C ARG A 99 16.83 -16.90 -0.73
N ALA A 100 18.05 -16.50 -0.41
CA ALA A 100 18.38 -15.91 0.89
C ALA A 100 17.57 -14.64 1.17
N ALA A 101 17.43 -13.75 0.18
CA ALA A 101 16.61 -12.55 0.30
C ALA A 101 15.12 -12.87 0.49
N THR A 102 14.60 -13.86 -0.23
CA THR A 102 13.20 -14.31 -0.12
C THR A 102 12.92 -14.92 1.26
N THR A 103 13.80 -15.79 1.76
CA THR A 103 13.73 -16.34 3.12
C THR A 103 13.76 -15.24 4.17
N HIS A 104 14.68 -14.27 4.02
CA HIS A 104 14.78 -13.14 4.94
C HIS A 104 13.49 -12.30 4.96
N LEU A 105 12.89 -12.01 3.80
CA LEU A 105 11.62 -11.28 3.72
C LEU A 105 10.46 -12.03 4.39
N LEU A 106 10.42 -13.36 4.25
CA LEU A 106 9.40 -14.17 4.92
C LEU A 106 9.57 -14.16 6.45
N GLN A 107 10.81 -14.18 6.95
CA GLN A 107 11.09 -14.04 8.38
C GLN A 107 10.64 -12.67 8.91
N VAL A 108 11.00 -11.59 8.21
CA VAL A 108 10.60 -10.22 8.59
C VAL A 108 9.07 -10.10 8.63
N LEU A 109 8.37 -10.74 7.69
CA LEU A 109 6.90 -10.76 7.67
C LEU A 109 6.30 -11.45 8.90
N GLU A 110 6.89 -12.56 9.34
CA GLU A 110 6.47 -13.27 10.55
C GLU A 110 6.70 -12.42 11.81
N ASP A 111 7.87 -11.78 11.91
CA ASP A 111 8.20 -10.89 13.01
C ASP A 111 7.23 -9.69 13.08
N LEU A 112 6.88 -9.12 11.92
CA LEU A 112 5.91 -8.02 11.82
C LEU A 112 4.48 -8.47 12.19
N GLU A 113 4.07 -9.67 11.78
CA GLU A 113 2.75 -10.23 12.13
C GLU A 113 2.64 -10.45 13.65
N GLN A 114 3.67 -11.03 14.27
CA GLN A 114 3.76 -11.20 15.72
C GLN A 114 3.71 -9.85 16.46
N ALA A 115 4.51 -8.87 16.03
CA ALA A 115 4.51 -7.54 16.64
C ALA A 115 3.14 -6.85 16.49
N HIS A 116 2.49 -7.01 15.34
CA HIS A 116 1.15 -6.47 15.09
C HIS A 116 0.10 -7.10 16.00
N GLU A 117 0.12 -8.43 16.17
CA GLU A 117 -0.77 -9.11 17.11
C GLU A 117 -0.57 -8.66 18.55
N GLU A 118 0.69 -8.50 18.98
CA GLU A 118 1.01 -8.01 20.32
C GLU A 118 0.51 -6.59 20.55
N PHE A 119 0.61 -5.72 19.54
CA PHE A 119 0.05 -4.39 19.59
C PHE A 119 -1.48 -4.42 19.71
N GLN A 120 -2.17 -5.22 18.88
CA GLN A 120 -3.63 -5.36 18.95
C GLN A 120 -4.12 -5.87 20.32
N LYS A 121 -3.36 -6.75 20.98
CA LYS A 121 -3.70 -7.26 22.31
C LYS A 121 -3.56 -6.22 23.43
N ARG A 122 -2.82 -5.13 23.18
CA ARG A 122 -2.53 -4.07 24.17
C ARG A 122 -3.40 -2.83 24.03
N GLY A 123 -3.99 -2.60 22.85
CA GLY A 123 -4.93 -1.49 22.57
C GLY A 123 -6.36 -1.83 22.95
#